data_AF-A0A3D0ZWM6-F1
#
_entry.id   AF-A0A3D0ZWM6-F1
#
_cell.length_a   1.000
_cell.length_b   1.000
_cell.length_c   1.000
_cell.angle_alpha   90.00
_cell.angle_beta   90.00
_cell.angle_gamma   90.00
#
_symmetry.space_group_name_H-M   'P 1'
#
loop_
_entity.id
_entity.type
_entity.pdbx_description
1 polymer ?
#
loop_
_entity_poly.entity_id
_entity_poly.type
_entity_poly.pdbx_seq_one_letter_code
_entity_poly.pdbx_strand_id
1 'polypeptide(L)'
;MRQQENWMLSVRSEVLARASNKLLHRMGYQATTGTQTNEGHGFGARGLLGEAAGAILDFRLAADRGDYHRVGELCPASVDEEL
;
A
#
# COMPACT_ATOMS: atom_id res chain seq x y z
N MET A 1 -9.59 14.44 -7.83
CA MET A 1 -10.88 13.87 -7.40
C MET A 1 -10.58 12.81 -6.35
N ARG A 2 -11.15 12.89 -5.15
CA ARG A 2 -10.91 11.92 -4.07
C ARG A 2 -11.88 10.75 -4.25
N GLN A 3 -11.41 9.52 -4.04
CA GLN A 3 -12.27 8.33 -4.05
C GLN A 3 -13.35 8.45 -2.97
N GLN A 4 -14.60 8.09 -3.29
CA GLN A 4 -15.70 8.10 -2.32
C GLN A 4 -15.64 6.89 -1.39
N GLU A 5 -15.18 5.75 -1.90
CA GLU A 5 -15.03 4.51 -1.14
C GLU A 5 -13.58 4.28 -0.72
N ASN A 6 -13.39 3.75 0.49
CA ASN A 6 -12.07 3.33 0.98
C ASN A 6 -11.82 1.85 0.64
N TRP A 7 -11.53 1.59 -0.64
CA TRP A 7 -11.23 0.25 -1.16
C TRP A 7 -10.01 -0.42 -0.51
N MET A 8 -9.16 0.37 0.18
CA MET A 8 -8.05 -0.15 0.98
C MET A 8 -8.52 -0.91 2.22
N LEU A 9 -9.76 -0.69 2.68
CA LEU A 9 -10.33 -1.35 3.87
C LEU A 9 -11.46 -2.32 3.54
N SER A 10 -12.26 -2.03 2.50
CA SER A 10 -13.52 -2.74 2.24
C SER A 10 -13.39 -3.96 1.32
N VAL A 11 -12.33 -4.05 0.52
CA VAL A 11 -12.18 -5.15 -0.46
C VAL A 11 -11.57 -6.37 0.20
N ARG A 12 -12.16 -7.54 -0.07
CA ARG A 12 -11.60 -8.83 0.36
C ARG A 12 -10.31 -9.16 -0.38
N SER A 13 -9.36 -9.76 0.32
CA SER A 13 -8.01 -10.07 -0.17
C SER A 13 -8.02 -10.97 -1.42
N GLU A 14 -8.93 -11.94 -1.50
CA GLU A 14 -9.07 -12.84 -2.66
C GLU A 14 -9.58 -12.16 -3.93
N VAL A 15 -10.19 -10.98 -3.81
CA VAL A 15 -10.56 -10.14 -4.95
C VAL A 15 -9.33 -9.36 -5.43
N LEU A 16 -8.58 -8.78 -4.49
CA LEU A 16 -7.36 -8.03 -4.79
C LEU A 16 -6.30 -8.90 -5.45
N ALA A 17 -6.10 -10.12 -4.96
CA ALA A 17 -5.12 -11.08 -5.50
C ALA A 17 -5.40 -11.48 -6.96
N ARG A 18 -6.63 -11.33 -7.44
CA ARG A 18 -7.05 -11.64 -8.81
C ARG A 18 -7.37 -10.40 -9.65
N ALA A 19 -7.23 -9.21 -9.06
CA ALA A 19 -7.60 -7.97 -9.72
C ALA A 19 -6.62 -7.64 -10.84
N SER A 20 -7.15 -7.20 -11.98
CA SER A 20 -6.30 -6.65 -13.05
C SER A 20 -5.65 -5.34 -12.60
N ASN A 21 -4.51 -4.99 -13.21
CA ASN A 21 -3.87 -3.69 -13.01
C ASN A 21 -4.84 -2.53 -13.21
N LYS A 22 -5.80 -2.66 -14.14
CA LYS A 22 -6.79 -1.60 -14.43
C LYS A 22 -7.77 -1.42 -13.28
N LEU A 23 -8.22 -2.52 -12.68
CA LEU A 23 -9.10 -2.48 -11.53
C LEU A 23 -8.34 -1.94 -10.30
N LEU A 24 -7.11 -2.43 -10.05
CA LEU A 24 -6.24 -1.95 -8.97
C LEU A 24 -6.00 -0.45 -9.05
N HIS A 25 -5.68 0.06 -10.24
CA HIS A 25 -5.49 1.50 -10.46
C HIS A 25 -6.77 2.30 -10.14
N ARG A 26 -7.96 1.82 -10.58
CA ARG A 26 -9.24 2.49 -10.27
C ARG A 26 -9.61 2.46 -8.80
N MET A 27 -9.24 1.41 -8.08
CA MET A 27 -9.45 1.27 -6.64
C MET A 27 -8.40 2.03 -5.81
N GLY A 28 -7.42 2.67 -6.44
CA GLY A 28 -6.41 3.49 -5.75
C GLY A 28 -5.24 2.69 -5.19
N TYR A 29 -4.94 1.51 -5.73
CA TYR A 29 -3.74 0.72 -5.42
C TYR A 29 -2.50 1.14 -6.25
N GLN A 30 -2.57 2.29 -6.91
CA GLN A 30 -1.48 2.89 -7.68
C GLN A 30 -1.20 4.30 -7.13
N ALA A 31 -0.13 4.42 -6.36
CA ALA A 31 0.39 5.69 -5.88
C ALA A 31 1.01 6.51 -7.03
N THR A 32 1.03 7.83 -6.82
CA THR A 32 1.77 8.78 -7.65
C THR A 32 2.62 9.66 -6.75
N THR A 33 3.61 10.33 -7.32
CA THR A 33 4.50 11.24 -6.57
C THR A 33 3.75 12.28 -5.72
N GLY A 34 2.54 12.69 -6.12
CA GLY A 34 1.73 13.68 -5.39
C GLY A 34 0.56 13.11 -4.59
N THR A 35 0.27 11.80 -4.69
CA THR A 35 -0.96 11.24 -4.10
C THR A 35 -0.78 9.78 -3.69
N GLN A 36 -1.36 9.43 -2.55
CA GLN A 36 -1.44 8.02 -2.08
C GLN A 36 -0.07 7.36 -1.88
N THR A 37 1.00 8.13 -1.66
CA THR A 37 2.27 7.55 -1.19
C THR A 37 2.07 6.94 0.20
N ASN A 38 2.71 5.81 0.45
CA ASN A 38 2.69 5.14 1.75
C ASN A 38 4.13 4.97 2.22
N GLU A 39 4.50 5.59 3.34
CA GLU A 39 5.85 5.48 3.93
C GLU A 39 7.00 5.74 2.93
N GLY A 40 6.79 6.66 1.98
CA GLY A 40 7.75 6.97 0.90
C GLY A 40 7.67 6.06 -0.32
N HIS A 41 7.01 4.91 -0.24
CA HIS A 41 6.66 4.12 -1.42
C HIS A 41 5.66 4.87 -2.30
N GLY A 42 5.88 4.86 -3.63
CA GLY A 42 5.15 5.71 -4.58
C GLY A 42 5.84 7.03 -4.89
N PHE A 43 6.92 7.38 -4.18
CA PHE A 43 7.72 8.56 -4.53
C PHE A 43 8.44 8.34 -5.87
N GLY A 44 8.31 9.29 -6.80
CA GLY A 44 8.80 9.14 -8.17
C GLY A 44 7.89 8.30 -9.09
N ALA A 45 6.80 7.71 -8.58
CA ALA A 45 5.82 7.05 -9.42
C ALA A 45 5.05 8.07 -10.27
N ARG A 46 4.81 7.70 -11.52
CA ARG A 46 4.10 8.51 -12.53
C ARG A 46 2.61 8.22 -12.57
N GLY A 47 2.16 7.18 -11.86
CA GLY A 47 0.76 6.75 -11.85
C GLY A 47 0.38 5.97 -13.10
N LEU A 48 1.35 5.34 -13.75
CA LEU A 48 1.06 4.51 -14.92
C LEU A 48 0.43 3.18 -14.50
N LEU A 49 -0.35 2.62 -15.42
CA LEU A 49 -1.03 1.35 -15.21
C LEU A 49 -0.02 0.22 -14.95
N GLY A 50 -0.05 -0.35 -13.74
CA GLY A 50 0.82 -1.47 -13.37
C GLY A 50 2.29 -1.06 -13.15
N GLU A 51 2.55 0.22 -12.91
CA GLU A 51 3.90 0.69 -12.59
C GLU A 51 4.29 0.23 -11.19
N ALA A 52 5.32 -0.60 -11.11
CA ALA A 52 5.81 -1.18 -9.85
C ALA A 52 6.18 -0.10 -8.82
N ALA A 53 6.75 1.03 -9.26
CA ALA A 53 7.20 2.11 -8.36
C ALA A 53 6.06 2.77 -7.56
N GLY A 54 4.80 2.60 -7.98
CA GLY A 54 3.63 3.08 -7.23
C GLY A 54 2.67 1.97 -6.82
N ALA A 55 3.03 0.70 -6.95
CA ALA A 55 2.13 -0.40 -6.62
C ALA A 55 2.07 -0.58 -5.09
N ILE A 56 0.94 -0.24 -4.47
CA ILE A 56 0.76 -0.36 -3.01
C ILE A 56 -0.03 -1.61 -2.59
N LEU A 57 -0.34 -2.49 -3.53
CA LEU A 57 -1.10 -3.72 -3.28
C LEU A 57 -0.40 -4.65 -2.28
N ASP A 58 0.92 -4.77 -2.37
CA ASP A 58 1.67 -5.74 -1.55
C ASP A 58 1.60 -5.42 -0.06
N PHE A 59 1.57 -4.13 0.30
CA PHE A 59 1.34 -3.70 1.70
C PHE A 59 -0.02 -4.15 2.21
N ARG A 60 -1.06 -4.02 1.39
CA ARG A 60 -2.42 -4.46 1.75
C ARG A 60 -2.47 -5.97 1.92
N LEU A 61 -1.87 -6.72 1.01
CA LEU A 61 -1.86 -8.18 1.10
C LEU A 61 -1.03 -8.67 2.29
N ALA A 62 0.09 -8.04 2.60
CA ALA A 62 0.86 -8.32 3.81
C ALA A 62 0.03 -8.02 5.07
N ALA A 63 -0.69 -6.90 5.10
CA ALA A 63 -1.55 -6.55 6.22
C ALA A 63 -2.68 -7.56 6.42
N ASP A 64 -3.30 -8.03 5.33
CA ASP A 64 -4.36 -9.05 5.38
C ASP A 64 -3.87 -10.42 5.85
N ARG A 65 -2.62 -10.77 5.56
CA ARG A 65 -2.00 -12.02 6.03
C ARG A 65 -1.48 -11.94 7.46
N GLY A 66 -1.37 -10.74 8.03
CA GLY A 66 -0.70 -10.51 9.32
C GLY A 66 0.82 -10.43 9.21
N ASP A 67 1.38 -10.38 8.01
CA ASP A 67 2.82 -10.29 7.73
C ASP A 67 3.33 -8.83 7.70
N TYR A 68 2.44 -7.84 7.81
CA TYR A 68 2.83 -6.44 7.81
C TYR A 68 3.39 -6.04 9.18
N HIS A 69 4.69 -5.76 9.21
CA HIS A 69 5.36 -5.22 10.38
C HIS A 69 5.14 -3.72 10.49
N ARG A 70 4.56 -3.28 11.60
CA ARG A 70 4.37 -1.86 11.91
C ARG A 70 5.55 -1.38 12.74
N VAL A 71 6.06 -0.18 12.41
CA VAL A 71 7.02 0.50 13.28
C VAL A 71 6.34 0.79 14.62
N GLY A 72 6.97 0.34 15.71
CA GLY A 72 6.50 0.50 17.08
C GLY A 72 7.09 1.73 17.77
N GLU A 73 6.68 1.95 19.03
CA GLU A 73 7.33 2.93 19.89
C GLU A 73 8.75 2.46 20.25
N LEU A 74 9.73 3.33 20.06
CA LEU A 74 11.07 3.09 20.57
C LEU A 74 11.11 3.45 22.05
N CYS A 75 11.71 2.59 22.87
CA CYS A 75 11.92 2.86 24.29
C CYS A 75 13.39 2.66 24.65
N PRO A 76 13.85 3.12 25.83
CA PRO A 76 15.24 2.93 26.27
C PRO A 76 15.68 1.46 26.39
N ALA A 77 14.74 0.51 26.34
CA ALA A 77 15.01 -0.93 26.35
C ALA A 77 14.89 -1.59 24.97
N SER A 78 14.56 -0.83 23.92
CA SER A 78 14.56 -1.33 22.54
C SER A 78 15.95 -1.83 22.16
N VAL A 79 16.00 -2.98 21.49
CA VAL A 79 17.25 -3.59 21.04
C VAL A 79 17.70 -2.99 19.71
N ASP A 80 18.99 -3.12 19.37
CA ASP A 80 19.53 -2.56 18.13
C ASP A 80 18.82 -3.09 16.87
N GLU A 81 18.24 -4.31 16.90
CA GLU A 81 17.43 -4.82 15.79
C GLU A 81 16.07 -4.12 15.61
N GLU A 82 15.61 -3.33 16.60
CA GLU A 82 14.38 -2.54 16.55
C GLU A 82 14.62 -1.06 16.23
N LEU A 83 15.89 -0.62 16.12
CA LEU A 83 16.32 0.76 15.82
C LEU A 83 16.60 0.97 14.32
#